data_AF-A0A1F2K0S4-F1
#
_entry.id   AF-A0A1F2K0S4-F1
#
_cell.length_a   1.000
_cell.length_b   1.000
_cell.length_c   1.000
_cell.angle_alpha   90.00
_cell.angle_beta   90.00
_cell.angle_gamma   90.00
#
_symmetry.space_group_name_H-M   'P 1'
#
loop_
_entity.id
_entity.type
_entity.pdbx_description
1 polymer ?
#
loop_
_entity_poly.entity_id
_entity_poly.type
_entity_poly.pdbx_seq_one_letter_code
_entity_poly.pdbx_strand_id
1 'polypeptide(L)'
;MGIGSINASSAPLIVLDGSPYAGDINSINPNDIQSISVLKDAASSALYGSRGANGVIIITTKSGVTSDNTKINLNFTQGYSTRAVRDYDQVSTDEYFQLYWEALRNKNLSNGLTAEQAASNASKTVLTDLNINPYGSQYPQPVGVDGKLVAGAKTLWNDPWTDVLQRTGVRTQADLGFSGGSAKSTYYISGGYLNDQGIAIESGFKRYNLRANIDSKVKSWLNVGLNIGGSSTQQKYPQS
;
A
#
# COMPACT_ATOMS: atom_id res chain seq x y z
N MET A 1 -14.86 32.07 10.66
CA MET A 1 -13.79 31.05 10.82
C MET A 1 -13.91 30.51 12.24
N GLY A 2 -14.75 29.49 12.43
CA GLY A 2 -14.97 28.87 13.74
C GLY A 2 -14.13 27.61 13.84
N ILE A 3 -13.20 27.61 14.79
CA ILE A 3 -12.42 26.45 15.22
C ILE A 3 -13.38 25.36 15.70
N GLY A 4 -13.59 24.34 14.85
CA GLY A 4 -14.45 23.20 15.13
C GLY A 4 -13.68 22.04 15.74
N SER A 5 -13.94 21.78 17.01
CA SER A 5 -13.86 20.48 17.71
C SER A 5 -12.57 19.65 17.61
N ILE A 6 -11.93 19.48 18.77
CA ILE A 6 -10.69 18.72 19.01
C ILE A 6 -10.87 17.18 18.85
N ASN A 7 -12.08 16.72 18.48
CA ASN A 7 -12.43 15.32 18.22
C ASN A 7 -13.22 15.11 16.90
N ALA A 8 -13.43 16.16 16.11
CA ALA A 8 -14.11 16.03 14.81
C ALA A 8 -13.09 15.63 13.75
N SER A 9 -13.31 14.48 13.09
CA SER A 9 -12.54 14.08 11.92
C SER A 9 -12.49 15.24 10.92
N SER A 10 -11.29 15.66 10.52
CA SER A 10 -11.06 16.69 9.49
C SER A 10 -11.29 16.18 8.07
N ALA A 11 -11.78 14.94 7.92
CA ALA A 11 -12.10 14.36 6.62
C ALA A 11 -13.27 15.10 5.95
N PRO A 12 -13.22 15.28 4.61
CA PRO A 12 -14.34 15.83 3.86
C PRO A 12 -15.52 14.86 3.82
N LEU A 13 -16.72 15.39 3.62
CA LEU A 13 -17.89 14.56 3.31
C LEU A 13 -17.79 14.05 1.87
N ILE A 14 -17.92 12.74 1.68
CA ILE A 14 -18.05 12.15 0.34
C ILE A 14 -19.53 11.98 0.03
N VAL A 15 -19.94 12.42 -1.15
CA VAL A 15 -21.30 12.27 -1.68
C VAL A 15 -21.21 11.49 -2.97
N LEU A 16 -21.86 10.34 -3.03
CA LEU A 16 -21.91 9.47 -4.21
C LEU A 16 -23.34 9.51 -4.77
N ASP A 17 -23.48 9.94 -6.02
CA ASP A 17 -24.78 10.06 -6.71
C ASP A 17 -25.85 10.82 -5.90
N GLY A 18 -25.43 11.84 -5.15
CA GLY A 18 -26.30 12.69 -4.34
C GLY A 18 -26.56 12.21 -2.90
N SER A 19 -26.09 11.01 -2.53
CA SER A 19 -26.22 10.48 -1.16
C SER A 19 -24.87 10.49 -0.42
N PRO A 20 -24.84 10.83 0.88
CA PRO A 20 -23.64 10.67 1.70
C PRO A 20 -23.09 9.23 1.63
N TYR A 21 -21.82 9.09 1.26
CA TYR A 21 -21.15 7.81 1.14
C TYR A 21 -20.32 7.52 2.38
N ALA A 22 -20.71 6.49 3.13
CA ALA A 22 -20.05 6.09 4.38
C ALA A 22 -19.02 4.95 4.21
N GLY A 23 -18.87 4.41 2.99
CA GLY A 23 -17.90 3.36 2.69
C GLY A 23 -16.49 3.89 2.41
N ASP A 24 -15.55 2.98 2.21
CA ASP A 24 -14.19 3.34 1.75
C ASP A 24 -14.22 3.77 0.28
N ILE A 25 -13.65 4.93 -0.01
CA ILE A 25 -13.49 5.46 -1.38
C ILE A 25 -12.70 4.50 -2.28
N ASN A 26 -11.79 3.70 -1.71
CA ASN A 26 -11.02 2.69 -2.45
C ASN A 26 -11.91 1.57 -3.01
N SER A 27 -13.13 1.42 -2.50
CA SER A 27 -14.08 0.44 -3.00
C SER A 27 -14.87 0.93 -4.23
N ILE A 28 -14.79 2.23 -4.56
CA ILE A 28 -15.40 2.80 -5.76
C ILE A 28 -14.50 2.53 -6.96
N ASN A 29 -15.05 1.95 -8.02
CA ASN A 29 -14.31 1.74 -9.25
C ASN A 29 -14.14 3.07 -10.02
N PRO A 30 -12.90 3.52 -10.29
CA PRO A 30 -12.66 4.75 -11.04
C PRO A 30 -13.26 4.74 -12.45
N ASN A 31 -13.37 3.56 -13.09
CA ASN A 31 -13.93 3.43 -14.42
C ASN A 31 -15.45 3.69 -14.45
N ASP A 32 -16.12 3.66 -13.30
CA ASP A 32 -17.54 4.00 -13.19
C ASP A 32 -17.78 5.48 -12.89
N ILE A 33 -16.72 6.25 -12.62
CA ILE A 33 -16.83 7.67 -12.30
C ILE A 33 -17.02 8.46 -13.59
N GLN A 34 -18.06 9.30 -13.62
CA GLN A 34 -18.27 10.29 -14.66
C GLN A 34 -17.58 11.60 -14.32
N SER A 35 -17.69 12.05 -13.06
CA SER A 35 -17.06 13.30 -12.61
C SER A 35 -16.80 13.30 -11.11
N ILE A 36 -15.83 14.13 -10.72
CA ILE A 36 -15.52 14.45 -9.33
C ILE A 36 -15.53 15.96 -9.19
N SER A 37 -16.36 16.49 -8.29
CA SER A 37 -16.45 17.91 -7.96
C SER A 37 -16.06 18.12 -6.50
N VAL A 38 -15.21 19.11 -6.24
CA VAL A 38 -14.74 19.41 -4.88
C VAL A 38 -15.24 20.77 -4.45
N LEU A 39 -16.07 20.79 -3.42
CA LEU A 39 -16.61 22.01 -2.81
C LEU A 39 -15.74 22.39 -1.62
N LYS A 40 -14.99 23.48 -1.77
CA LYS A 40 -14.01 23.97 -0.79
C LYS A 40 -14.53 25.15 0.04
N ASP A 41 -15.48 25.89 -0.51
CA ASP A 41 -15.97 27.13 0.11
C ASP A 41 -17.23 26.89 0.92
N ALA A 42 -17.35 27.58 2.05
CA ALA A 42 -18.46 27.43 2.99
C ALA A 42 -19.85 27.67 2.36
N ALA A 43 -19.95 28.59 1.39
CA ALA A 43 -21.20 28.85 0.69
C ALA A 43 -21.64 27.67 -0.21
N SER A 44 -20.67 26.99 -0.83
CA SER A 44 -20.93 25.84 -1.71
C SER A 44 -21.23 24.57 -0.93
N SER A 45 -20.58 24.35 0.22
CA SER A 45 -20.80 23.17 1.06
C SER A 45 -21.98 23.30 2.02
N ALA A 46 -22.54 24.51 2.21
CA ALA A 46 -23.68 24.78 3.09
C ALA A 46 -24.92 23.91 2.79
N LEU A 47 -25.12 23.51 1.54
CA LEU A 47 -26.18 22.59 1.12
C LEU A 47 -26.11 21.21 1.82
N TYR A 48 -24.93 20.82 2.28
CA TYR A 48 -24.68 19.57 2.99
C TYR A 48 -24.58 19.75 4.52
N GLY A 49 -24.90 20.96 5.01
CA GLY A 49 -24.99 21.28 6.43
C GLY A 49 -23.68 21.11 7.20
N SER A 50 -23.78 20.79 8.49
CA SER A 50 -22.62 20.64 9.39
C SER A 50 -21.63 19.55 8.95
N ARG A 51 -22.09 18.54 8.19
CA ARG A 51 -21.24 17.48 7.64
C ARG A 51 -20.33 17.99 6.52
N GLY A 52 -20.69 19.07 5.83
CA GLY A 52 -19.88 19.71 4.79
C GLY A 52 -18.90 20.76 5.30
N ALA A 53 -18.76 20.92 6.63
CA ALA A 53 -17.90 21.95 7.22
C ALA A 53 -16.41 21.81 6.84
N ASN A 54 -15.94 20.58 6.60
CA ASN A 54 -14.57 20.27 6.16
C ASN A 54 -14.44 20.17 4.63
N GLY A 55 -15.44 20.64 3.88
CA GLY A 55 -15.54 20.48 2.43
C GLY A 55 -16.29 19.21 2.02
N VAL A 56 -16.67 19.18 0.73
CA VAL A 56 -17.47 18.07 0.16
C VAL A 56 -16.83 17.60 -1.13
N ILE A 57 -16.64 16.29 -1.27
CA ILE A 57 -16.25 15.64 -2.53
C ILE A 57 -17.49 14.97 -3.09
N ILE A 58 -17.97 15.46 -4.23
CA ILE A 58 -19.12 14.90 -4.95
C ILE A 58 -18.58 14.02 -6.06
N ILE A 59 -18.95 12.75 -6.03
CA ILE A 59 -18.65 11.76 -7.06
C ILE A 59 -19.95 11.43 -7.78
N THR A 60 -19.97 11.65 -9.09
CA THR A 60 -21.09 11.26 -9.96
C THR A 60 -20.67 10.07 -10.79
N THR A 61 -21.48 9.02 -10.80
CA THR A 61 -21.21 7.82 -11.59
C THR A 61 -21.83 7.90 -12.98
N LYS A 62 -21.29 7.11 -13.91
CA LYS A 62 -21.77 7.03 -15.28
C LYS A 62 -23.22 6.54 -15.30
N SER A 63 -24.03 7.24 -16.08
CA SER A 63 -25.42 6.89 -16.37
C SER A 63 -25.59 6.46 -17.82
N GLY A 64 -26.76 5.92 -18.12
CA GLY A 64 -27.09 5.51 -19.48
C GLY A 64 -27.21 6.69 -20.43
N VAL A 65 -26.86 6.47 -21.70
CA VAL A 65 -26.97 7.47 -22.77
C VAL A 65 -28.08 7.08 -23.74
N THR A 66 -28.84 8.06 -24.21
CA THR A 66 -29.82 7.85 -25.29
C THR A 66 -29.07 7.57 -26.59
N SER A 67 -28.90 6.29 -26.92
CA SER A 67 -28.26 5.82 -28.14
C SER A 67 -28.78 4.43 -28.48
N ASP A 68 -29.33 4.30 -29.69
CA ASP A 68 -29.87 3.04 -30.20
C ASP A 68 -28.78 1.95 -30.33
N ASN A 69 -27.51 2.35 -30.36
CA ASN A 69 -26.38 1.45 -30.32
C ASN A 69 -25.81 1.34 -28.91
N THR A 70 -25.73 0.11 -28.41
CA THR A 70 -25.09 -0.17 -27.13
C THR A 70 -23.58 0.06 -27.26
N LYS A 71 -23.04 0.94 -26.41
CA LYS A 71 -21.60 1.14 -26.26
C LYS A 71 -21.07 0.10 -25.28
N ILE A 72 -20.10 -0.69 -25.73
CA ILE A 72 -19.39 -1.66 -24.90
C ILE A 72 -17.98 -1.10 -24.68
N ASN A 73 -17.56 -1.02 -23.42
CA ASN A 73 -16.22 -0.62 -23.06
C ASN A 73 -15.57 -1.75 -22.26
N LEU A 74 -14.47 -2.26 -22.78
CA LEU A 74 -13.62 -3.24 -22.12
C LEU A 74 -12.27 -2.58 -21.86
N ASN A 75 -11.83 -2.55 -20.61
CA ASN A 75 -10.48 -2.13 -20.25
C ASN A 75 -9.78 -3.30 -19.57
N PHE A 76 -8.57 -3.60 -20.02
CA PHE A 76 -7.71 -4.59 -19.40
C PHE A 76 -6.32 -4.00 -19.23
N THR A 77 -5.79 -4.09 -18.01
CA THR A 77 -4.48 -3.55 -17.65
C THR A 77 -3.69 -4.59 -16.86
N GLN A 78 -2.47 -4.85 -17.32
CA GLN A 78 -1.48 -5.66 -16.61
C GLN A 78 -0.27 -4.78 -16.30
N GLY A 79 0.12 -4.73 -15.02
CA GLY A 79 1.24 -3.95 -14.53
C GLY A 79 2.17 -4.80 -13.67
N TYR A 80 3.43 -4.36 -13.62
CA TYR A 80 4.48 -4.92 -12.77
C TYR A 80 5.11 -3.77 -12.00
N SER A 81 5.43 -4.01 -10.73
CA SER A 81 6.03 -3.03 -9.84
C SER A 81 7.22 -3.64 -9.14
N THR A 82 8.37 -3.00 -9.26
CA THR A 82 9.61 -3.38 -8.58
C THR A 82 10.16 -2.17 -7.86
N ARG A 83 11.09 -2.41 -6.94
CA ARG A 83 11.79 -1.33 -6.25
C ARG A 83 12.67 -0.58 -7.25
N ALA A 84 12.43 0.72 -7.39
CA ALA A 84 13.15 1.55 -8.37
C ALA A 84 14.51 2.05 -7.86
N VAL A 85 14.67 2.15 -6.55
CA VAL A 85 15.89 2.67 -5.91
C VAL A 85 16.65 1.52 -5.27
N ARG A 86 17.95 1.44 -5.61
CA ARG A 86 18.89 0.49 -5.02
C ARG A 86 19.01 0.74 -3.52
N ASP A 87 18.99 -0.32 -2.73
CA ASP A 87 19.29 -0.21 -1.30
C ASP A 87 20.74 0.23 -1.08
N TYR A 88 21.00 0.79 0.10
CA TYR A 88 22.36 1.02 0.54
C TYR A 88 23.10 -0.32 0.63
N ASP A 89 24.37 -0.32 0.26
CA ASP A 89 25.22 -1.50 0.44
C ASP A 89 25.30 -1.80 1.95
N GLN A 90 24.82 -2.98 2.34
CA GLN A 90 24.84 -3.44 3.72
C GLN A 90 26.10 -4.27 3.95
N VAL A 91 26.67 -4.15 5.15
CA VAL A 91 27.78 -5.01 5.57
C VAL A 91 27.28 -6.45 5.69
N SER A 92 28.07 -7.39 5.19
CA SER A 92 27.84 -8.81 5.41
C SER A 92 28.00 -9.17 6.89
N THR A 93 27.50 -10.34 7.29
CA THR A 93 27.70 -10.86 8.65
C THR A 93 29.20 -10.95 9.01
N ASP A 94 30.05 -11.32 8.04
CA ASP A 94 31.50 -11.41 8.21
C ASP A 94 32.13 -10.04 8.49
N GLU A 95 31.83 -9.04 7.66
CA GLU A 95 32.30 -7.67 7.82
C GLU A 95 31.77 -7.04 9.10
N TYR A 96 30.51 -7.30 9.46
CA TYR A 96 29.92 -6.81 10.69
C TYR A 96 30.69 -7.31 11.92
N PHE A 97 31.06 -8.60 11.95
CA PHE A 97 31.84 -9.17 13.04
C PHE A 97 33.26 -8.59 13.14
N GLN A 98 33.93 -8.38 12.00
CA GLN A 98 35.26 -7.77 11.95
C GLN A 98 35.23 -6.30 12.38
N LEU A 99 34.25 -5.53 11.93
CA LEU A 99 34.05 -4.13 12.34
C LEU A 99 33.68 -4.02 13.82
N TYR A 100 32.85 -4.94 14.34
CA TYR A 100 32.53 -4.98 15.75
C TYR A 100 33.75 -5.30 16.62
N TRP A 101 34.58 -6.25 16.17
CA TRP A 101 35.88 -6.53 16.80
C TRP A 101 36.78 -5.29 16.81
N GLU A 102 36.85 -4.54 15.71
CA GLU A 102 37.65 -3.32 15.62
C GLU A 102 37.15 -2.25 16.60
N ALA A 103 35.84 -2.08 16.70
CA ALA A 103 35.22 -1.18 17.68
C ALA A 103 35.57 -1.58 19.12
N LEU A 104 35.50 -2.88 19.45
CA LEU A 104 35.90 -3.40 20.77
C LEU A 104 37.40 -3.19 21.05
N ARG A 105 38.27 -3.44 20.06
CA ARG A 105 39.71 -3.20 20.20
C ARG A 105 40.01 -1.73 20.44
N ASN A 106 39.40 -0.83 19.68
CA ASN A 106 39.58 0.62 19.82
C ASN A 106 39.08 1.12 21.18
N LYS A 107 37.95 0.59 21.67
CA LYS A 107 37.47 0.84 23.03
C LYS A 107 38.49 0.39 24.09
N ASN A 108 39.05 -0.81 23.96
CA ASN A 108 40.05 -1.33 24.90
C ASN A 108 41.36 -0.52 24.88
N LEU A 109 41.82 -0.09 23.70
CA LEU A 109 42.97 0.81 23.56
C LEU A 109 42.71 2.16 24.24
N SER A 110 41.53 2.73 24.06
CA SER A 110 41.13 3.97 24.74
C SER A 110 41.06 3.83 26.26
N ASN A 111 40.88 2.60 26.77
CA ASN A 111 40.89 2.28 28.20
C ASN A 111 42.30 1.97 28.73
N GLY A 112 43.35 2.16 27.92
CA GLY A 112 44.74 2.03 28.33
C GLY A 112 45.34 0.63 28.23
N LEU A 113 44.66 -0.33 27.59
CA LEU A 113 45.22 -1.66 27.33
C LEU A 113 46.28 -1.57 26.21
N THR A 114 47.25 -2.50 26.21
CA THR A 114 48.19 -2.64 25.08
C THR A 114 47.45 -3.15 23.83
N ALA A 115 48.06 -2.99 22.66
CA ALA A 115 47.48 -3.46 21.40
C ALA A 115 47.18 -4.96 21.40
N GLU A 116 48.05 -5.77 22.00
CA GLU A 116 47.92 -7.22 22.11
C GLU A 116 46.79 -7.60 23.07
N GLN A 117 46.71 -6.92 24.23
CA GLN A 117 45.65 -7.13 25.22
C GLN A 117 44.29 -6.73 24.65
N ALA A 118 44.21 -5.59 23.96
CA ALA A 118 43.00 -5.09 23.33
C ALA A 118 42.49 -6.05 22.24
N ALA A 119 43.38 -6.57 21.40
CA ALA A 119 43.06 -7.54 20.35
C ALA A 119 42.59 -8.90 20.92
N SER A 120 43.29 -9.43 21.92
CA SER A 120 42.88 -10.65 22.64
C SER A 120 41.51 -10.49 23.30
N ASN A 121 41.27 -9.35 23.96
CA ASN A 121 40.00 -9.08 24.62
C ASN A 121 38.86 -8.93 23.61
N ALA A 122 39.07 -8.18 22.52
CA ALA A 122 38.06 -8.07 21.45
C ALA A 122 37.65 -9.45 20.91
N SER A 123 38.63 -10.32 20.59
CA SER A 123 38.38 -11.67 20.09
C SER A 123 37.55 -12.55 21.05
N LYS A 124 37.74 -12.38 22.37
CA LYS A 124 36.97 -13.07 23.42
C LYS A 124 35.56 -12.51 23.60
N THR A 125 35.37 -11.22 23.32
CA THR A 125 34.16 -10.48 23.67
C THR A 125 33.13 -10.43 22.54
N VAL A 126 33.52 -10.47 21.26
CA VAL A 126 32.61 -10.32 20.10
C VAL A 126 31.34 -11.19 20.24
N LEU A 127 31.47 -12.49 20.49
CA LEU A 127 30.31 -13.38 20.63
C LEU A 127 29.51 -13.14 21.91
N THR A 128 30.18 -12.78 23.00
CA THR A 128 29.54 -12.49 24.29
C THR A 128 28.63 -11.26 24.17
N ASP A 129 29.10 -10.20 23.50
CA ASP A 129 28.34 -8.97 23.35
C ASP A 129 27.23 -9.08 22.28
N LEU A 130 27.52 -9.75 21.15
CA LEU A 130 26.53 -9.94 20.07
C LEU A 130 25.49 -11.02 20.41
N ASN A 131 25.78 -11.91 21.36
CA ASN A 131 24.90 -12.98 21.84
C ASN A 131 24.34 -13.89 20.72
N ILE A 132 25.07 -14.01 19.61
CA ILE A 132 24.75 -14.88 18.47
C ILE A 132 26.04 -15.41 17.86
N ASN A 133 26.09 -16.71 17.54
CA ASN A 133 27.22 -17.33 16.85
C ASN A 133 26.79 -17.89 15.48
N PRO A 134 26.90 -17.10 14.40
CA PRO A 134 26.57 -17.55 13.05
C PRO A 134 27.62 -18.48 12.43
N TYR A 135 28.75 -18.73 13.09
CA TYR A 135 29.81 -19.61 12.58
C TYR A 135 29.70 -21.04 13.16
N GLY A 136 28.88 -21.24 14.18
CA GLY A 136 28.70 -22.52 14.86
C GLY A 136 29.67 -22.73 16.04
N SER A 137 29.32 -23.70 16.89
CA SER A 137 30.02 -23.96 18.16
C SER A 137 31.51 -24.29 18.03
N GLN A 138 31.95 -24.76 16.86
CA GLN A 138 33.35 -25.07 16.54
C GLN A 138 34.23 -23.81 16.39
N TYR A 139 33.61 -22.63 16.25
CA TYR A 139 34.31 -21.34 16.22
C TYR A 139 33.84 -20.47 17.41
N PRO A 140 34.29 -20.77 18.65
CA PRO A 140 33.96 -19.98 19.84
C PRO A 140 34.63 -18.60 19.87
N GLN A 141 35.56 -18.36 18.94
CA GLN A 141 36.20 -17.07 18.69
C GLN A 141 36.37 -16.91 17.17
N PRO A 142 35.31 -16.47 16.45
CA PRO A 142 35.30 -16.49 15.00
C PRO A 142 36.20 -15.41 14.39
N VAL A 143 36.49 -14.33 15.13
CA VAL A 143 37.42 -13.28 14.73
C VAL A 143 38.71 -13.44 15.54
N GLY A 144 39.84 -13.62 14.85
CA GLY A 144 41.16 -13.75 15.44
C GLY A 144 41.73 -12.44 15.98
N VAL A 145 42.89 -12.52 16.63
CA VAL A 145 43.58 -11.34 17.19
C VAL A 145 44.10 -10.38 16.13
N ASP A 146 44.14 -10.80 14.87
CA ASP A 146 44.46 -9.99 13.70
C ASP A 146 43.24 -9.25 13.13
N GLY A 147 42.06 -9.39 13.76
CA GLY A 147 40.81 -8.76 13.34
C GLY A 147 40.15 -9.43 12.13
N LYS A 148 40.66 -10.58 11.68
CA LYS A 148 40.12 -11.33 10.55
C LYS A 148 39.37 -12.56 11.03
N LEU A 149 38.50 -13.10 10.18
CA LEU A 149 37.89 -14.39 10.45
C LEU A 149 38.96 -15.49 10.52
N VAL A 150 38.83 -16.38 11.49
CA VAL A 150 39.71 -17.54 11.62
C VAL A 150 39.55 -18.46 10.41
N ALA A 151 40.63 -19.13 10.02
CA ALA A 151 40.63 -19.97 8.83
C ALA A 151 39.53 -21.05 8.89
N GLY A 152 38.72 -21.12 7.85
CA GLY A 152 37.62 -22.08 7.73
C GLY A 152 36.30 -21.64 8.38
N ALA A 153 36.29 -20.54 9.15
CA ALA A 153 35.04 -19.98 9.66
C ALA A 153 34.20 -19.46 8.49
N LYS A 154 33.02 -20.04 8.32
CA LYS A 154 32.01 -19.63 7.35
C LYS A 154 30.70 -19.44 8.09
N THR A 155 29.97 -18.38 7.73
CA THR A 155 28.63 -18.16 8.25
C THR A 155 27.70 -19.28 7.78
N LEU A 156 26.94 -19.81 8.74
CA LEU A 156 25.92 -20.82 8.51
C LEU A 156 24.64 -20.20 7.93
N TRP A 157 24.42 -18.90 8.18
CA TRP A 157 23.33 -18.10 7.64
C TRP A 157 23.80 -16.66 7.40
N ASN A 158 23.37 -16.06 6.29
CA ASN A 158 23.61 -14.66 5.94
C ASN A 158 22.48 -14.22 5.00
N ASP A 159 21.27 -14.12 5.55
CA ASP A 159 20.05 -13.94 4.75
C ASP A 159 19.93 -12.49 4.26
N PRO A 160 19.72 -12.27 2.95
CA PRO A 160 19.40 -10.96 2.42
C PRO A 160 17.94 -10.61 2.76
N TRP A 161 17.70 -10.07 3.96
CA TRP A 161 16.37 -9.80 4.49
C TRP A 161 15.48 -8.95 3.55
N THR A 162 16.08 -8.10 2.72
CA THR A 162 15.36 -7.32 1.70
C THR A 162 14.75 -8.19 0.62
N ASP A 163 15.46 -9.21 0.14
CA ASP A 163 14.99 -10.17 -0.87
C ASP A 163 13.90 -11.08 -0.28
N VAL A 164 14.05 -11.48 0.98
CA VAL A 164 13.09 -12.36 1.67
C VAL A 164 11.75 -11.68 1.94
N LEU A 165 11.72 -10.36 2.11
CA LEU A 165 10.51 -9.60 2.46
C LEU A 165 9.84 -8.93 1.26
N GLN A 166 10.47 -8.97 0.08
CA GLN A 166 9.99 -8.30 -1.12
C GLN A 166 9.73 -9.28 -2.26
N ARG A 167 8.96 -8.82 -3.23
CA ARG A 167 8.66 -9.51 -4.48
C ARG A 167 8.42 -8.51 -5.59
N THR A 168 8.42 -8.98 -6.84
CA THR A 168 7.82 -8.21 -7.93
C THR A 168 6.30 -8.13 -7.70
N GLY A 169 5.79 -6.92 -7.50
CA GLY A 169 4.36 -6.67 -7.43
C GLY A 169 3.71 -6.85 -8.79
N VAL A 170 2.56 -7.51 -8.82
CA VAL A 170 1.79 -7.76 -10.05
C VAL A 170 0.41 -7.16 -9.87
N ARG A 171 0.01 -6.31 -10.82
CA ARG A 171 -1.30 -5.68 -10.83
C ARG A 171 -2.08 -6.10 -12.06
N THR A 172 -3.23 -6.73 -11.85
CA THR A 172 -4.15 -7.11 -12.91
C THR A 172 -5.48 -6.40 -12.69
N GLN A 173 -5.99 -5.76 -13.73
CA GLN A 173 -7.26 -5.06 -13.70
C GLN A 173 -8.06 -5.37 -14.97
N ALA A 174 -9.34 -5.67 -14.79
CA ALA A 174 -10.27 -5.92 -15.89
C ALA A 174 -11.61 -5.24 -15.57
N ASP A 175 -12.10 -4.44 -16.51
CA ASP A 175 -13.34 -3.68 -16.37
C ASP A 175 -14.17 -3.84 -17.63
N LEU A 176 -15.46 -4.10 -17.45
CA LEU A 176 -16.42 -4.22 -18.54
C LEU A 176 -17.62 -3.34 -18.23
N GLY A 177 -18.00 -2.49 -19.18
CA GLY A 177 -19.14 -1.60 -19.08
C GLY A 177 -20.00 -1.63 -20.34
N PHE A 178 -21.31 -1.53 -20.13
CA PHE A 178 -22.32 -1.43 -21.17
C PHE A 178 -23.12 -0.17 -20.92
N SER A 179 -23.29 0.68 -21.94
CA SER A 179 -24.13 1.87 -21.84
C SER A 179 -24.93 2.09 -23.11
N GLY A 180 -26.17 2.55 -22.96
CA GLY A 180 -27.04 2.82 -24.09
C GLY A 180 -28.48 2.98 -23.67
N GLY A 181 -29.38 2.97 -24.65
CA GLY A 181 -30.81 3.06 -24.41
C GLY A 181 -31.55 3.87 -25.45
N SER A 182 -32.87 3.87 -25.33
CA SER A 182 -33.77 4.60 -26.21
C SER A 182 -34.22 5.92 -25.59
N ALA A 183 -35.04 6.69 -26.31
CA ALA A 183 -35.69 7.89 -25.79
C ALA A 183 -36.56 7.66 -24.53
N LYS A 184 -36.99 6.41 -24.29
CA LYS A 184 -37.81 6.04 -23.13
C LYS A 184 -37.00 5.49 -21.96
N SER A 185 -35.91 4.78 -22.23
CA SER A 185 -35.14 4.13 -21.17
C SER A 185 -33.66 4.12 -21.48
N THR A 186 -32.84 4.51 -20.51
CA THR A 186 -31.38 4.49 -20.58
C THR A 186 -30.81 3.57 -19.52
N TYR A 187 -29.65 2.98 -19.79
CA TYR A 187 -28.97 2.11 -18.85
C TYR A 187 -27.44 2.24 -18.92
N TYR A 188 -26.80 2.03 -17.78
CA TYR A 188 -25.38 1.78 -17.60
C TYR A 188 -25.21 0.58 -16.68
N ILE A 189 -24.47 -0.43 -17.10
CA ILE A 189 -24.16 -1.63 -16.30
C ILE A 189 -22.67 -1.86 -16.40
N SER A 190 -22.01 -2.09 -15.27
CA SER A 190 -20.58 -2.39 -15.25
C SER A 190 -20.21 -3.44 -14.22
N GLY A 191 -19.11 -4.12 -14.50
CA GLY A 191 -18.42 -5.01 -13.60
C GLY A 191 -16.92 -4.80 -13.68
N GLY A 192 -16.24 -4.93 -12.55
CA GLY A 192 -14.79 -4.75 -12.49
C GLY A 192 -14.11 -5.71 -11.51
N TYR A 193 -12.87 -6.02 -11.84
CA TYR A 193 -11.93 -6.79 -11.04
C TYR A 193 -10.60 -6.06 -10.95
N LEU A 194 -10.06 -5.98 -9.74
CA LEU A 194 -8.71 -5.51 -9.46
C LEU A 194 -8.02 -6.49 -8.51
N ASN A 195 -6.80 -6.88 -8.85
CA ASN A 195 -5.87 -7.56 -7.96
C ASN A 195 -4.52 -6.86 -8.05
N ASP A 196 -4.15 -6.14 -6.99
CA ASP A 196 -2.93 -5.37 -6.88
C ASP A 196 -2.05 -5.98 -5.78
N GLN A 197 -0.98 -6.65 -6.19
CA GLN A 197 0.00 -7.23 -5.27
C GLN A 197 1.13 -6.24 -5.02
N GLY A 198 1.32 -5.87 -3.75
CA GLY A 198 2.41 -4.99 -3.34
C GLY A 198 3.79 -5.65 -3.48
N ILE A 199 4.82 -4.80 -3.50
CA ILE A 199 6.23 -5.21 -3.47
C ILE A 199 6.56 -5.90 -2.15
N ALA A 200 5.99 -5.44 -1.03
CA ALA A 200 6.12 -6.15 0.24
C ALA A 200 5.30 -7.44 0.23
N ILE A 201 5.88 -8.54 0.69
CA ILE A 201 5.15 -9.80 0.89
C ILE A 201 4.03 -9.57 1.93
N GLU A 202 2.92 -10.29 1.76
CA GLU A 202 1.67 -10.08 2.52
C GLU A 202 1.07 -8.66 2.42
N SER A 203 1.50 -7.84 1.46
CA SER A 203 0.81 -6.61 1.07
C SER A 203 0.04 -6.82 -0.24
N GLY A 204 -1.22 -6.40 -0.26
CA GLY A 204 -2.02 -6.40 -1.49
C GLY A 204 -3.47 -5.98 -1.29
N PHE A 205 -4.14 -5.70 -2.40
CA PHE A 205 -5.53 -5.28 -2.43
C PHE A 205 -6.27 -5.98 -3.57
N LYS A 206 -7.44 -6.54 -3.27
CA LYS A 206 -8.35 -7.13 -4.24
C LYS A 206 -9.70 -6.45 -4.15
N ARG A 207 -10.31 -6.20 -5.31
CA ARG A 207 -11.66 -5.62 -5.40
C ARG A 207 -12.45 -6.25 -6.52
N TYR A 208 -13.69 -6.60 -6.21
CA TYR A 208 -14.75 -6.86 -7.18
C TYR A 208 -15.80 -5.77 -7.04
N ASN A 209 -16.34 -5.27 -8.15
CA ASN A 209 -17.42 -4.29 -8.12
C ASN A 209 -18.45 -4.58 -9.21
N LEU A 210 -19.69 -4.24 -8.92
CA LEU A 210 -20.82 -4.27 -9.84
C LEU A 210 -21.61 -2.97 -9.69
N ARG A 211 -22.07 -2.42 -10.80
CA ARG A 211 -22.95 -1.25 -10.82
C ARG A 211 -24.01 -1.39 -11.89
N ALA A 212 -25.21 -0.91 -11.58
CA ALA A 212 -26.31 -0.76 -12.50
C ALA A 212 -27.01 0.57 -12.25
N ASN A 213 -27.14 1.37 -13.30
CA ASN A 213 -27.92 2.60 -13.33
C ASN A 213 -28.92 2.48 -14.49
N ILE A 214 -30.21 2.57 -14.21
CA ILE A 214 -31.28 2.43 -15.20
C ILE A 214 -32.30 3.53 -14.94
N ASP A 215 -32.65 4.31 -15.96
CA ASP A 215 -33.70 5.31 -15.91
C ASP A 215 -34.75 5.02 -16.98
N SER A 216 -36.03 5.10 -16.61
CA SER A 216 -37.12 4.77 -17.53
C SER A 216 -38.33 5.69 -17.37
N LYS A 217 -38.77 6.28 -18.48
CA LYS A 217 -40.02 7.03 -18.62
C LYS A 217 -41.17 6.06 -18.87
N VAL A 218 -41.71 5.49 -17.79
CA VAL A 218 -42.79 4.50 -17.83
C VAL A 218 -44.10 5.11 -18.36
N LYS A 219 -44.36 6.37 -18.01
CA LYS A 219 -45.46 7.20 -18.54
C LYS A 219 -44.94 8.61 -18.78
N SER A 220 -45.69 9.45 -19.50
CA SER A 220 -45.35 10.87 -19.69
C SER A 220 -45.20 11.65 -18.38
N TRP A 221 -45.86 11.19 -17.31
CA TRP A 221 -45.83 11.79 -15.98
C TRP A 221 -45.01 10.99 -14.96
N LEU A 222 -44.53 9.78 -15.31
CA LEU A 222 -43.86 8.87 -14.39
C LEU A 222 -42.50 8.44 -14.92
N ASN A 223 -41.44 8.86 -14.21
CA ASN A 223 -40.08 8.40 -14.39
C ASN A 223 -39.69 7.52 -13.20
N VAL A 224 -39.09 6.37 -13.47
CA VAL A 224 -38.58 5.45 -12.47
C VAL A 224 -37.10 5.24 -12.73
N GLY A 225 -36.27 5.44 -11.71
CA GLY A 225 -34.83 5.26 -11.75
C GLY A 225 -34.36 4.21 -10.75
N LEU A 226 -33.35 3.43 -11.14
CA LEU A 226 -32.65 2.47 -10.31
C LEU A 226 -31.16 2.80 -10.34
N ASN A 227 -30.54 2.99 -9.18
CA ASN A 227 -29.09 3.14 -9.06
C ASN A 227 -28.60 2.22 -7.94
N ILE A 228 -27.88 1.16 -8.32
CA ILE A 228 -27.31 0.18 -7.40
C ILE A 228 -25.82 0.06 -7.71
N GLY A 229 -25.01 0.16 -6.66
CA GLY A 229 -23.59 -0.17 -6.70
C GLY A 229 -23.23 -1.08 -5.52
N GLY A 230 -22.39 -2.09 -5.77
CA GLY A 230 -21.86 -2.99 -4.76
C GLY A 230 -20.40 -3.29 -5.01
N SER A 231 -19.63 -3.45 -3.93
CA SER A 231 -18.22 -3.79 -4.00
C SER A 231 -17.86 -4.77 -2.87
N SER A 232 -16.87 -5.62 -3.15
CA SER A 232 -16.24 -6.51 -2.17
C SER A 232 -14.75 -6.31 -2.27
N THR A 233 -14.12 -6.02 -1.13
CA THR A 233 -12.69 -5.71 -1.04
C THR A 233 -12.01 -6.63 -0.05
N GLN A 234 -10.80 -7.08 -0.39
CA GLN A 234 -9.90 -7.77 0.53
C GLN A 234 -8.57 -7.03 0.53
N GLN A 235 -8.15 -6.55 1.70
CA GLN A 235 -6.86 -5.91 1.88
C GLN A 235 -5.98 -6.79 2.76
N LYS A 236 -4.73 -6.97 2.32
CA LYS A 236 -3.67 -7.57 3.12
C LYS A 236 -2.63 -6.50 3.43
N TYR A 237 -2.21 -6.46 4.69
CA TYR A 237 -1.11 -5.61 5.15
C TYR A 237 -0.22 -6.45 6.07
N PRO A 238 1.11 -6.24 6.04
CA PRO A 238 2.02 -6.86 6.99
C PRO A 238 1.57 -6.51 8.42
N GLN A 239 1.38 -7.52 9.26
CA GLN A 239 1.16 -7.31 10.68
C GLN A 239 2.51 -7.00 11.33
N SER A 240 2.55 -5.97 12.18
CA SER A 240 3.74 -5.60 12.99
C SER A 240 4.04 -6.62 14.06
#